data_AF-A0A2V6D8L2-F1
#
_entry.id   AF-A0A2V6D8L2-F1
#
_cell.length_a   1.000
_cell.length_b   1.000
_cell.length_c   1.000
_cell.angle_alpha   90.00
_cell.angle_beta   90.00
_cell.angle_gamma   90.00
#
_symmetry.space_group_name_H-M   'P 1'
#
loop_
_entity.id
_entity.type
_entity.pdbx_description
1 polymer ?
#
loop_
_entity_poly.entity_id
_entity_poly.type
_entity_poly.pdbx_seq_one_letter_code
_entity_poly.pdbx_strand_id
1 'polypeptide(L)' 'NRKLDPEIETIFLMPKEEYTYLSSRIVKEIAKLGGDVSAFVPLPVAKALAKKFRIELGEVAPIT' A
#
# COMPACT_ATOMS: atom_id res chain seq x y z
N ASN A 1 12.84 3.10 -20.28
CA ASN A 1 13.16 1.73 -20.75
C ASN A 1 13.56 1.62 -22.21
N ARG A 2 13.14 2.53 -23.11
CA ARG A 2 13.53 2.46 -24.54
C ARG A 2 15.04 2.37 -24.85
N LYS A 3 15.91 2.89 -23.97
CA LYS A 3 17.38 2.73 -24.09
C LYS A 3 17.90 1.35 -23.68
N LEU A 4 17.14 0.59 -22.88
CA LEU A 4 17.49 -0.75 -22.40
C LEU A 4 16.88 -1.83 -23.30
N ASP A 5 15.63 -1.63 -23.72
CA ASP A 5 14.91 -2.51 -24.62
C ASP A 5 13.91 -1.68 -25.45
N PRO A 6 14.07 -1.61 -26.79
CA PRO A 6 13.19 -0.85 -27.67
C PRO A 6 11.84 -1.51 -27.93
N GLU A 7 11.66 -2.81 -27.67
CA GLU A 7 10.39 -3.53 -27.89
C GLU A 7 9.39 -3.34 -26.73
N ILE A 8 9.87 -2.87 -25.57
CA ILE A 8 9.03 -2.63 -24.39
C ILE A 8 8.47 -1.20 -24.39
N GLU A 9 7.16 -1.10 -24.54
CA GLU A 9 6.42 0.14 -24.33
C GLU A 9 5.98 0.29 -22.86
N THR A 10 6.14 1.49 -22.31
CA THR A 10 5.70 1.82 -20.95
C THR A 10 4.50 2.75 -21.03
N ILE A 11 3.35 2.29 -20.54
CA ILE A 11 2.12 3.09 -20.48
C ILE A 11 2.00 3.67 -19.06
N PHE A 12 1.73 4.98 -18.98
CA PHE A 12 1.46 5.66 -17.72
C PHE A 12 -0.04 5.86 -17.55
N LEU A 13 -0.56 5.49 -16.39
CA LEU A 13 -1.95 5.69 -16.00
C LEU A 13 -1.99 6.63 -14.79
N MET A 14 -2.99 7.51 -14.77
CA MET A 14 -3.22 8.38 -13.62
C MET A 14 -3.98 7.61 -12.54
N PRO A 15 -3.54 7.66 -11.27
CA PRO A 15 -4.32 7.11 -10.17
C PRO A 15 -5.59 7.94 -9.95
N LYS A 16 -6.58 7.36 -9.27
CA LYS A 16 -7.69 8.14 -8.71
C LYS A 16 -7.14 9.12 -7.68
N GLU A 17 -7.73 10.32 -7.59
CA GLU A 17 -7.27 11.39 -6.70
C GLU A 17 -7.12 10.93 -5.23
N GLU A 18 -8.02 10.07 -4.78
CA GLU A 18 -8.05 9.48 -3.44
C GLU A 18 -6.79 8.67 -3.08
N TYR A 19 -6.00 8.24 -4.07
CA TYR A 19 -4.77 7.47 -3.85
C TYR A 19 -3.49 8.23 -4.23
N THR A 20 -3.59 9.49 -4.68
CA THR A 20 -2.43 10.28 -5.12
C THR A 20 -1.41 10.55 -4.01
N TYR A 21 -1.86 10.60 -2.75
CA TYR A 21 -1.01 10.82 -1.57
C TYR A 21 -0.52 9.50 -0.92
N LEU A 22 -0.97 8.34 -1.41
CA LEU A 22 -0.63 7.05 -0.83
C LEU A 22 0.76 6.59 -1.32
N SER A 23 1.67 6.32 -0.38
CA SER A 23 2.96 5.69 -0.69
C SER A 23 3.23 4.52 0.23
N SER A 24 3.87 3.47 -0.31
CA SER A 24 4.29 2.31 0.47
C SER A 24 5.23 2.70 1.62
N ARG A 25 5.96 3.82 1.50
CA ARG A 25 6.82 4.33 2.57
C ARG A 25 5.99 4.76 3.76
N ILE A 26 4.99 5.62 3.55
CA ILE A 26 4.14 6.15 4.64
C ILE A 26 3.38 5.02 5.34
N VAL A 27 2.76 4.11 4.57
CA VAL A 27 2.02 2.97 5.15
C VAL A 27 2.91 2.10 6.04
N LYS A 28 4.13 1.80 5.59
CA LYS A 28 5.08 1.01 6.39
C LYS A 28 5.54 1.73 7.65
N GLU A 29 5.72 3.06 7.60
CA GLU A 29 6.10 3.85 8.78
C GLU A 29 4.96 3.87 9.81
N ILE A 30 3.71 4.10 9.39
CA ILE A 30 2.53 4.06 10.28
C ILE A 30 2.43 2.68 10.95
N ALA A 31 2.49 1.59 10.16
CA ALA A 31 2.44 0.23 10.69
C ALA A 31 3.60 -0.06 11.66
N LYS A 32 4.81 0.41 11.36
CA LYS A 32 5.97 0.21 12.23
C LYS A 32 5.82 0.92 13.58
N LEU A 33 5.10 2.04 13.62
CA LEU A 33 4.79 2.80 14.84
C LEU A 33 3.57 2.26 15.59
N GLY A 34 2.96 1.16 15.13
CA GLY A 34 1.76 0.58 15.77
C GLY A 34 0.45 1.24 15.36
N GLY A 35 0.45 2.09 14.33
CA GLY A 35 -0.76 2.70 13.80
C GLY A 35 -1.56 1.71 12.93
N ASP A 36 -2.88 1.88 12.91
CA ASP A 36 -3.76 1.13 12.01
C ASP A 36 -3.61 1.64 10.56
N VAL A 37 -3.53 0.69 9.63
CA VAL A 37 -3.40 0.95 8.18
C VAL A 37 -4.52 0.29 7.37
N SER A 38 -5.52 -0.30 8.04
CA SER A 38 -6.64 -1.02 7.43
C SER A 38 -7.39 -0.21 6.37
N ALA A 39 -7.50 1.11 6.55
CA ALA A 39 -8.14 2.02 5.60
C ALA A 39 -7.32 2.29 4.32
N PHE A 40 -6.02 1.99 4.34
CA PHE A 40 -5.09 2.32 3.24
C PHE A 40 -4.66 1.09 2.45
N VAL A 41 -4.89 -0.12 2.97
CA VAL A 41 -4.47 -1.35 2.32
C VAL A 41 -5.53 -2.43 2.41
N PRO A 42 -5.63 -3.32 1.42
CA PRO A 42 -6.48 -4.49 1.52
C PRO A 42 -6.15 -5.37 2.74
N LEU A 43 -7.15 -6.05 3.28
CA LEU A 43 -7.02 -6.92 4.46
C LEU A 43 -5.85 -7.91 4.41
N PRO A 44 -5.54 -8.60 3.29
CA PRO A 44 -4.38 -9.49 3.22
C PRO A 44 -3.05 -8.76 3.49
N VAL A 45 -2.93 -7.50 3.03
CA VAL A 45 -1.74 -6.67 3.23
C VAL A 45 -1.67 -6.17 4.67
N ALA A 46 -2.79 -5.75 5.26
CA ALA A 46 -2.85 -5.37 6.67
C ALA A 46 -2.38 -6.53 7.58
N LYS A 47 -2.86 -7.76 7.34
CA LYS A 47 -2.40 -8.96 8.06
C LYS A 47 -0.90 -9.24 7.89
N ALA A 48 -0.38 -9.07 6.69
CA ALA A 48 1.04 -9.25 6.42
C ALA A 48 1.91 -8.21 7.15
N LEU A 49 1.47 -6.94 7.16
CA LEU A 49 2.14 -5.86 7.89
C LEU A 49 2.08 -6.11 9.41
N ALA A 50 0.92 -6.54 9.92
CA ALA A 50 0.74 -6.88 11.32
C ALA A 50 1.70 -8.00 11.77
N LYS A 51 1.78 -9.08 10.98
CA LYS A 51 2.74 -10.17 11.21
C LYS A 51 4.19 -9.68 11.16
N LYS A 52 4.53 -8.79 10.22
CA LYS A 52 5.89 -8.29 10.02
C LYS A 52 6.37 -7.40 11.16
N PHE A 53 5.51 -6.52 11.66
CA PHE A 53 5.85 -5.55 12.70
C PHE A 53 5.39 -5.94 14.10
N ARG A 54 4.74 -7.11 14.26
CA ARG A 54 4.19 -7.62 15.53
C ARG A 54 3.21 -6.63 16.18
N ILE A 55 2.32 -6.08 15.37
CA ILE A 55 1.29 -5.12 15.81
C ILE A 55 -0.09 -5.79 15.82
N GLU A 56 -0.98 -5.33 16.68
CA GLU A 56 -2.38 -5.76 16.72
C GLU A 56 -3.18 -5.05 15.62
N LEU A 57 -4.05 -5.79 14.93
CA LEU A 57 -4.96 -5.20 13.94
C LEU A 57 -6.13 -4.55 14.68
N GLY A 58 -6.35 -3.25 14.46
CA GLY A 58 -7.61 -2.61 14.81
C GLY A 58 -8.79 -3.28 14.09
N GLU A 59 -10.00 -3.18 14.65
CA GLU A 59 -11.21 -3.74 14.04
C GLU A 59 -11.34 -3.29 12.58
N VAL A 60 -11.20 -4.24 11.67
CA VAL A 60 -11.24 -3.98 10.24
C VAL A 60 -12.69 -3.80 9.85
N ALA A 61 -13.12 -2.55 9.65
CA ALA A 61 -14.39 -2.30 8.98
C ALA A 61 -14.29 -2.88 7.55
N PRO A 62 -15.19 -3.80 7.15
CA PRO A 62 -15.15 -4.38 5.82
C PRO A 62 -15.45 -3.28 4.80
N ILE A 63 -14.43 -2.93 4.01
CA ILE A 63 -14.60 -2.11 2.82
C ILE A 63 -15.36 -2.99 1.82
N THR A 64 -16.69 -2.83 1.78
CA THR A 64 -17.55 -3.35 0.70
C THR A 64 -17.52 -2.36 -0.44
#